data_AF-A0A2R4N318-F1
#
_entry.id   AF-A0A2R4N318-F1
#
_cell.length_a   1.000
_cell.length_b   1.000
_cell.length_c   1.000
_cell.angle_alpha   90.00
_cell.angle_beta   90.00
_cell.angle_gamma   90.00
#
_symmetry.space_group_name_H-M   'P 1'
#
loop_
_entity.id
_entity.type
_entity.pdbx_description
1 polymer ?
#
loop_
_entity_poly.entity_id
_entity_poly.type
_entity_poly.pdbx_seq_one_letter_code
_entity_poly.pdbx_strand_id
1 'polypeptide(L)' 'MRAHEKENKQSIKIVDILKEHWERFLQIYGEKIPEDMRESVIEAVEKAIKCGDPKYGYAEYIHMH' A
#
# COMPACT_ATOMS: atom_id res chain seq x y z
N MET A 1 -5.94 21.00 -35.34
CA MET A 1 -5.41 20.53 -34.05
C MET A 1 -6.61 20.20 -33.16
N ARG A 2 -6.86 18.94 -32.82
CA ARG A 2 -7.88 18.56 -31.84
C ARG A 2 -7.17 17.88 -30.68
N ALA A 3 -7.04 18.63 -29.59
CA ALA A 3 -6.56 18.08 -28.33
C ALA A 3 -7.58 17.02 -27.87
N HIS A 4 -7.17 15.77 -27.89
CA HIS A 4 -7.86 14.73 -27.14
C HIS A 4 -7.64 15.05 -25.65
N GLU A 5 -8.64 15.65 -25.01
CA GLU A 5 -8.77 15.64 -23.56
C GLU A 5 -8.85 14.17 -23.13
N LYS A 6 -7.71 13.62 -22.72
CA LYS A 6 -7.64 12.32 -22.06
C LYS A 6 -8.33 12.52 -20.72
N GLU A 7 -9.59 12.11 -20.62
CA GLU A 7 -10.26 11.92 -19.34
C GLU A 7 -9.33 11.06 -18.48
N ASN A 8 -8.70 11.69 -17.49
CA ASN A 8 -7.84 11.03 -16.53
C ASN A 8 -8.77 10.26 -15.59
N LYS A 9 -9.22 9.09 -16.06
CA LYS A 9 -9.99 8.13 -15.28
C LYS A 9 -9.06 7.66 -14.17
N GLN A 10 -9.08 8.39 -13.06
CA GLN A 10 -8.21 8.21 -11.91
C GLN A 10 -8.42 6.75 -11.47
N SER A 11 -7.47 5.88 -11.81
CA SER A 11 -7.55 4.47 -11.46
C SER A 11 -7.33 4.39 -9.96
N ILE A 12 -8.42 4.26 -9.21
CA ILE A 12 -8.37 4.05 -7.77
C ILE A 12 -7.57 2.77 -7.56
N LYS A 13 -6.36 2.90 -7.01
CA LYS A 13 -5.53 1.74 -6.72
C LYS A 13 -5.98 1.16 -5.39
N ILE A 14 -5.98 -0.16 -5.29
CA ILE A 14 -6.29 -0.89 -4.05
C ILE A 14 -5.37 -0.41 -2.92
N VAL A 15 -4.12 -0.05 -3.24
CA VAL A 15 -3.15 0.50 -2.28
C VAL A 15 -3.61 1.82 -1.63
N ASP A 16 -4.30 2.68 -2.39
CA ASP A 16 -4.77 3.98 -1.89
C ASP A 16 -5.95 3.78 -0.93
N ILE A 17 -6.86 2.86 -1.26
CA ILE A 17 -7.96 2.44 -0.38
C ILE A 17 -7.42 1.84 0.92
N LEU A 18 -6.42 0.96 0.83
CA LEU A 18 -5.78 0.37 1.99
C LEU A 18 -5.10 1.44 2.84
N LYS A 19 -4.32 2.36 2.25
CA LYS A 19 -3.69 3.47 2.98
C LYS A 19 -4.71 4.34 3.73
N GLU A 20 -5.83 4.66 3.10
CA GLU A 20 -6.84 5.55 3.69
C GLU A 20 -7.67 4.89 4.81
N HIS A 21 -7.95 3.59 4.69
CA HIS A 21 -8.90 2.92 5.59
C HIS A 21 -8.29 1.91 6.55
N TRP A 22 -7.02 1.50 6.35
CA TRP A 22 -6.40 0.43 7.13
C TRP A 22 -6.34 0.73 8.63
N GLU A 23 -5.90 1.92 9.03
CA GLU A 23 -5.80 2.28 10.45
C GLU A 23 -7.16 2.22 11.16
N ARG A 24 -8.20 2.74 10.49
CA ARG A 24 -9.57 2.71 11.03
C ARG A 24 -10.12 1.28 11.09
N PHE A 25 -9.81 0.45 10.10
CA PHE A 25 -10.16 -0.96 10.12
C PHE A 25 -9.52 -1.68 11.29
N LEU A 26 -8.21 -1.48 11.52
CA LEU A 26 -7.49 -2.12 12.62
C LEU A 26 -8.03 -1.65 13.98
N GLN A 27 -8.41 -0.38 14.12
CA GLN A 27 -8.98 0.14 15.35
C GLN A 27 -10.36 -0.45 15.68
N ILE A 28 -11.22 -0.67 14.69
CA ILE A 28 -12.60 -1.15 14.90
C ILE A 28 -12.69 -2.67 14.90
N TYR A 29 -11.88 -3.33 14.06
CA TYR A 29 -11.98 -4.76 13.77
C TYR A 29 -10.73 -5.55 14.15
N GLY A 30 -9.64 -4.90 14.57
CA GLY A 30 -8.40 -5.57 14.96
C GLY A 30 -8.60 -6.59 16.09
N GLU A 31 -9.50 -6.29 17.03
CA GLU A 31 -9.88 -7.21 18.12
C GLU A 31 -10.67 -8.43 17.63
N LYS A 32 -11.31 -8.35 16.46
CA LYS A 32 -12.04 -9.48 15.84
C LYS A 32 -11.13 -10.39 15.03
N ILE A 33 -9.89 -9.97 14.75
CA ILE A 33 -8.90 -10.83 14.11
C ILE A 33 -8.34 -11.78 15.18
N PRO A 34 -8.33 -13.10 14.94
CA PRO A 34 -7.70 -14.07 15.82
C PRO A 34 -6.26 -13.63 16.14
N GLU A 35 -5.86 -13.71 17.41
CA GLU A 35 -4.56 -13.21 17.87
C GLU A 35 -3.38 -13.80 17.07
N ASP A 36 -3.44 -15.10 16.80
CA ASP A 36 -2.46 -15.86 16.02
C ASP A 36 -2.33 -15.37 14.56
N MET A 37 -3.40 -14.81 13.99
CA MET A 37 -3.42 -14.29 12.62
C MET A 37 -3.20 -12.78 12.55
N ARG A 38 -3.30 -12.06 13.68
CA ARG A 38 -3.28 -10.59 13.69
C ARG A 38 -1.97 -10.05 13.13
N GLU A 39 -0.84 -10.60 13.55
CA GLU A 39 0.48 -10.20 13.08
C GLU A 39 0.64 -10.45 11.57
N SER A 40 0.25 -11.65 11.11
CA SER A 40 0.34 -12.03 9.70
C SER A 40 -0.50 -11.12 8.79
N VAL A 41 -1.71 -10.75 9.23
CA VAL A 41 -2.59 -9.83 8.48
C VAL A 41 -2.01 -8.42 8.45
N ILE A 42 -1.49 -7.91 9.57
CA ILE A 42 -0.86 -6.58 9.63
C ILE A 42 0.33 -6.54 8.67
N GLU A 43 1.23 -7.53 8.74
CA GLU A 43 2.39 -7.60 7.86
C GLU A 43 1.99 -7.66 6.37
N ALA A 44 0.96 -8.44 6.03
CA ALA A 44 0.51 -8.57 4.66
C ALA A 44 -0.03 -7.24 4.10
N VAL A 45 -0.83 -6.51 4.90
CA VAL A 45 -1.37 -5.22 4.47
C VAL A 45 -0.28 -4.15 4.41
N GLU A 46 0.64 -4.11 5.37
CA GLU A 46 1.79 -3.20 5.32
C GLU A 46 2.68 -3.46 4.10
N LYS A 47 2.96 -4.73 3.77
CA LYS A 47 3.71 -5.10 2.56
C LYS A 47 2.97 -4.68 1.30
N ALA A 48 1.66 -4.87 1.24
CA ALA A 48 0.83 -4.43 0.11
C ALA A 48 0.84 -2.89 -0.04
N ILE A 49 0.80 -2.15 1.06
CA ILE A 49 0.88 -0.68 1.11
C ILE A 49 2.22 -0.16 0.60
N LYS A 50 3.32 -0.83 0.95
CA LYS A 50 4.69 -0.50 0.53
C LYS A 50 5.02 -1.03 -0.87
N CYS A 51 4.27 -2.01 -1.37
CA CYS A 51 4.45 -2.58 -2.70
C CYS A 51 4.21 -1.54 -3.80
N GLY A 52 5.18 -1.37 -4.69
CA GLY A 52 5.11 -0.40 -5.77
C GLY A 52 5.52 1.02 -5.38
N ASP A 53 5.95 1.25 -4.12
CA ASP A 53 6.61 2.48 -3.73
C ASP A 53 8.11 2.41 -4.13
N PRO A 54 8.56 3.25 -5.09
CA PRO A 54 9.93 3.21 -5.60
C PRO A 54 10.98 3.41 -4.52
N LYS A 55 10.63 4.08 -3.41
CA LYS A 55 11.51 4.31 -2.26
C LYS A 55 11.96 3.01 -1.59
N TYR A 56 11.18 1.94 -1.71
CA TYR A 56 11.50 0.63 -1.14
C TYR A 56 12.00 -0.37 -2.19
N GLY A 57 12.09 0.03 -3.45
CA GLY A 57 12.46 -0.83 -4.59
C GLY A 57 13.86 -0.60 -5.16
N TYR A 58 14.63 0.35 -4.60
CA TYR A 58 16.01 0.57 -5.02
C TYR A 58 16.98 -0.10 -4.04
N ALA A 59 17.94 -0.86 -4.57
CA ALA A 59 19.11 -1.31 -3.82
C ALA A 59 20.25 -0.33 -4.14
N GLU A 60 20.73 0.41 -3.14
CA GLU A 60 21.95 1.20 -3.31
C GLU A 60 23.13 0.25 -3.41
N TYR A 61 23.79 0.24 -4.57
CA TYR A 61 25.07 -0.46 -4.72
C TYR A 61 26.16 0.40 -4.05
N ILE A 62 26.40 0.16 -2.77
CA ILE A 62 27.50 0.78 -2.03
C ILE A 62 28.81 0.11 -2.43
N HIS A 63 29.47 0.67 -3.45
CA HIS A 63 30.86 0.34 -3.75
C HIS A 63 31.75 1.05 -2.73
N MET A 64 32.23 0.33 -1.71
CA MET A 64 33.32 0.82 -0.86
C MET A 64 34.64 0.73 -1.65
N HIS A 65 35.31 1.87 -1.82
CA HIS A 65 36.68 1.97 -2.29
C HIS A 65 37.62 2.18 -1.10
#